data_AF-A0A495ZBJ5-F1
#
_entry.id   AF-A0A495ZBJ5-F1
#
_cell.length_a   1.000
_cell.length_b   1.000
_cell.length_c   1.000
_cell.angle_alpha   90.00
_cell.angle_beta   90.00
_cell.angle_gamma   90.00
#
_symmetry.space_group_name_H-M   'P 1'
#
loop_
_entity.id
_entity.type
_entity.pdbx_description
1 polymer ?
#
loop_
_entity_poly.entity_id
_entity_poly.type
_entity_poly.pdbx_seq_one_letter_code
_entity_poly.pdbx_strand_id
1 'polypeptide(L)'
;MFVPVVDKNRNPLMPTTPARARKWVKSGKATPFFRNGVFCVRLNVEPSATQTQDIAVGIDPGSKKEGFTVKSEKSTYLNVQADAHNKVSKKVETRRELRRGRRSRKCPNRKHRTNRMANKQRLPAGTRTRWDWKLRILNYLSTMFPITHVCVEDIKAQTQKGARHWNESFSPLEVGKQWFYAEIQKRWILVTLKGFETKAIRDSLGLKKSGNKMSNDFNAHCVDSWCLAYHVIGSDTDQVDNTCVFCVSPIPIARRQLHRQNPQKGGRRPRYGGTMCNGIAKNTLVKHVTYGLTRVSGYMEQKGYSLYALGGKRLTQSARRESFKVLTRLNFNYI
;
A
#
# COMPACT_ATOMS: atom_id res chain seq x y z
N MET A 1 -15.14 5.04 -15.09
CA MET A 1 -14.38 5.44 -13.87
C MET A 1 -15.28 6.27 -12.96
N PHE A 2 -15.41 5.89 -11.70
CA PHE A 2 -16.25 6.60 -10.70
C PHE A 2 -15.43 7.58 -9.86
N VAL A 3 -16.09 8.57 -9.29
CA VAL A 3 -15.48 9.56 -8.40
C VAL A 3 -15.91 9.28 -6.96
N PRO A 4 -14.98 8.96 -6.05
CA PRO A 4 -15.27 8.83 -4.64
C PRO A 4 -15.81 10.14 -4.06
N VAL A 5 -16.82 10.02 -3.21
CA VAL A 5 -17.50 11.13 -2.56
C VAL A 5 -17.30 11.02 -1.07
N VAL A 6 -17.05 12.14 -0.40
CA VAL A 6 -17.02 12.21 1.06
C VAL A 6 -17.91 13.34 1.57
N ASP A 7 -18.46 13.21 2.76
CA ASP A 7 -19.19 14.27 3.45
C ASP A 7 -18.25 15.38 3.98
N LYS A 8 -18.81 16.39 4.64
CA LYS A 8 -18.05 17.47 5.28
C LYS A 8 -17.06 16.96 6.33
N ASN A 9 -17.42 15.90 7.06
CA ASN A 9 -16.64 15.22 8.09
C ASN A 9 -15.60 14.25 7.52
N ARG A 10 -15.53 14.11 6.19
CA ARG A 10 -14.68 13.18 5.44
C ARG A 10 -15.05 11.70 5.58
N ASN A 11 -16.27 11.40 6.02
CA ASN A 11 -16.81 10.05 5.95
C ASN A 11 -17.11 9.69 4.49
N PRO A 12 -16.74 8.48 4.05
CA PRO A 12 -16.98 8.05 2.68
C PRO A 12 -18.46 7.82 2.41
N LEU A 13 -18.93 8.33 1.27
CA LEU A 13 -20.28 8.12 0.73
C LEU A 13 -20.19 7.29 -0.55
N MET A 14 -21.35 6.94 -1.11
CA MET A 14 -21.40 6.25 -2.39
C MET A 14 -20.70 7.05 -3.50
N PRO A 15 -19.80 6.41 -4.29
CA PRO A 15 -19.19 7.05 -5.44
C PRO A 15 -20.22 7.50 -6.47
N THR A 16 -19.85 8.52 -7.25
CA THR A 16 -20.72 9.10 -8.27
C THR A 16 -20.06 9.08 -9.64
N THR A 17 -20.83 9.38 -10.68
CA THR A 17 -20.30 9.49 -12.04
C THR A 17 -19.49 10.78 -12.22
N PRO A 18 -18.46 10.80 -13.07
CA PRO A 18 -17.68 12.02 -13.32
C PRO A 18 -18.53 13.18 -13.82
N ALA A 19 -19.58 12.91 -14.61
CA ALA A 19 -20.50 13.93 -15.09
C ALA A 19 -21.25 14.63 -13.94
N ARG A 20 -21.74 13.86 -12.96
CA ARG A 20 -22.42 14.39 -11.78
C ARG A 20 -21.45 15.13 -10.86
N ALA A 21 -20.25 14.59 -10.63
CA ALA A 21 -19.20 15.27 -9.88
C ALA A 21 -18.84 16.63 -10.49
N ARG A 22 -18.68 16.72 -11.83
CA ARG A 22 -18.43 17.99 -12.52
C ARG A 22 -19.56 19.01 -12.32
N LYS A 23 -20.83 18.57 -12.43
CA LYS A 23 -21.99 19.44 -12.18
C LYS A 23 -21.97 20.01 -10.75
N TRP A 24 -21.71 19.17 -9.75
CA TRP A 24 -21.62 19.61 -8.35
C TRP A 24 -20.49 20.60 -8.10
N VAL A 25 -19.32 20.38 -8.70
CA VAL A 25 -18.19 21.30 -8.59
C VAL A 25 -18.51 22.63 -9.27
N LYS A 26 -19.07 22.61 -10.48
CA LYS A 26 -19.47 23.83 -11.21
C LYS A 26 -20.53 24.63 -10.44
N SER A 27 -21.45 23.96 -9.76
CA SER A 27 -22.51 24.61 -8.97
C SER A 27 -22.12 24.91 -7.52
N GLY A 28 -20.85 24.76 -7.13
CA GLY A 28 -20.38 25.01 -5.75
C GLY A 28 -20.85 24.01 -4.67
N LYS A 29 -21.61 22.98 -5.05
CA LYS A 29 -22.14 21.96 -4.12
C LYS A 29 -21.06 21.00 -3.61
N ALA A 30 -19.93 20.90 -4.30
CA ALA A 30 -18.82 20.06 -3.90
C ALA A 30 -17.45 20.72 -4.15
N THR A 31 -16.51 20.45 -3.27
CA THR A 31 -15.10 20.86 -3.41
C THR A 31 -14.27 19.70 -3.95
N PRO A 32 -13.59 19.85 -5.10
CA PRO A 32 -12.70 18.82 -5.62
C PRO A 32 -11.40 18.74 -4.81
N PHE A 33 -10.88 17.52 -4.61
CA PHE A 33 -9.58 17.31 -4.00
C PHE A 33 -8.96 15.98 -4.45
N PHE A 34 -7.66 15.80 -4.21
CA PHE A 34 -6.98 14.54 -4.49
C PHE A 34 -6.64 13.82 -3.18
N ARG A 35 -6.87 12.51 -3.15
CA ARG A 35 -6.40 11.64 -2.08
C ARG A 35 -5.38 10.65 -2.63
N ASN A 36 -4.12 11.03 -2.50
CA ASN A 36 -2.96 10.28 -2.99
C ASN A 36 -3.13 9.78 -4.43
N GLY A 37 -3.51 10.65 -5.36
CA GLY A 37 -3.57 10.33 -6.79
C GLY A 37 -4.95 9.95 -7.31
N VAL A 38 -5.90 9.66 -6.42
CA VAL A 38 -7.31 9.49 -6.80
C VAL A 38 -8.03 10.83 -6.66
N PHE A 39 -8.74 11.25 -7.71
CA PHE A 39 -9.59 12.43 -7.70
C PHE A 39 -10.88 12.13 -6.94
N CYS A 40 -11.21 12.96 -5.95
CA CYS A 40 -12.38 12.82 -5.10
C CYS A 40 -13.14 14.15 -5.03
N VAL A 41 -14.38 14.10 -4.59
CA VAL A 41 -15.17 15.30 -4.27
C VAL A 41 -15.67 15.25 -2.83
N ARG A 42 -15.62 16.39 -2.16
CA ARG A 42 -16.21 16.58 -0.83
C ARG A 42 -17.49 17.39 -0.97
N LEU A 43 -18.62 16.86 -0.49
CA LEU A 43 -19.87 17.61 -0.50
C LEU A 43 -19.80 18.78 0.48
N ASN A 44 -20.21 19.96 0.02
CA ASN A 44 -20.37 21.17 0.84
C ASN A 44 -21.80 21.32 1.37
N VAL A 45 -22.72 20.53 0.83
CA VAL A 45 -24.14 20.45 1.22
C VAL A 45 -24.41 19.14 1.93
N GLU A 46 -25.51 19.07 2.68
CA GLU A 46 -25.94 17.80 3.26
C GLU A 46 -26.27 16.79 2.14
N PRO A 47 -25.86 15.52 2.30
CA PRO A 47 -26.17 14.49 1.32
C PRO A 47 -27.67 14.23 1.30
N SER A 48 -28.21 13.97 0.10
CA SER A 48 -29.63 13.64 -0.08
C SER A 48 -30.00 12.29 0.55
N ALA A 49 -29.04 11.37 0.63
CA ALA A 49 -29.16 10.11 1.34
C ALA A 49 -27.78 9.69 1.84
N THR A 50 -27.76 9.06 3.02
CA THR A 50 -26.55 8.48 3.64
C THR A 50 -26.49 6.97 3.52
N GLN A 51 -27.57 6.34 3.04
CA GLN A 51 -27.62 4.90 2.83
C GLN A 51 -26.61 4.47 1.77
N THR A 52 -25.79 3.48 2.11
CA THR A 52 -24.77 2.89 1.24
C THR A 52 -25.18 1.47 0.87
N GLN A 53 -24.92 1.08 -0.38
CA GLN A 53 -24.94 -0.33 -0.75
C GLN A 53 -23.64 -1.00 -0.31
N ASP A 54 -23.64 -2.33 -0.26
CA ASP A 54 -22.45 -3.09 0.07
C ASP A 54 -21.34 -2.89 -0.97
N ILE A 55 -20.12 -2.72 -0.45
CA ILE A 55 -18.90 -2.60 -1.23
C ILE A 55 -17.91 -3.64 -0.71
N ALA A 56 -17.47 -4.51 -1.61
CA ALA A 56 -16.42 -5.48 -1.34
C ALA A 56 -15.07 -4.99 -1.86
N VAL A 57 -14.02 -5.33 -1.12
CA VAL A 57 -12.64 -5.28 -1.61
C VAL A 57 -12.09 -6.69 -1.75
N GLY A 58 -11.82 -7.11 -2.99
CA GLY A 58 -11.07 -8.32 -3.24
C GLY A 58 -9.57 -8.06 -3.16
N ILE A 59 -8.82 -8.94 -2.50
CA ILE A 59 -7.38 -8.84 -2.28
C ILE A 59 -6.73 -10.14 -2.77
N ASP A 60 -5.94 -10.02 -3.86
CA ASP A 60 -5.07 -11.08 -4.37
C ASP A 60 -3.62 -10.84 -3.87
N PRO A 61 -3.19 -11.53 -2.79
CA PRO A 61 -1.86 -11.41 -2.24
C PRO A 61 -0.81 -12.14 -3.10
N GLY A 62 -0.10 -11.42 -3.96
CA GLY A 62 1.02 -11.99 -4.70
C GLY A 62 2.42 -11.77 -4.08
N SER A 63 3.40 -12.51 -4.60
CA SER A 63 4.79 -12.49 -4.12
C SER A 63 5.56 -11.23 -4.54
N LYS A 64 5.29 -10.72 -5.75
CA LYS A 64 5.91 -9.53 -6.37
C LYS A 64 4.94 -8.36 -6.55
N LYS A 65 3.72 -8.66 -6.99
CA LYS A 65 2.62 -7.73 -7.24
C LYS A 65 1.41 -8.19 -6.44
N GLU A 66 0.58 -7.26 -6.01
CA GLU A 66 -0.61 -7.49 -5.19
C GLU A 66 -1.79 -6.82 -5.88
N GLY A 67 -2.88 -7.56 -6.07
CA GLY A 67 -4.10 -7.07 -6.71
C GLY A 67 -5.12 -6.64 -5.67
N PHE A 68 -5.75 -5.48 -5.87
CA PHE A 68 -6.91 -5.04 -5.11
C PHE A 68 -7.98 -4.55 -6.06
N THR A 69 -9.24 -4.91 -5.79
CA THR A 69 -10.38 -4.40 -6.54
C THR A 69 -11.47 -3.95 -5.59
N VAL A 70 -11.94 -2.72 -5.75
CA VAL A 70 -13.11 -2.18 -5.03
C VAL A 70 -14.32 -2.26 -5.95
N LYS A 71 -15.34 -3.01 -5.53
CA LYS A 71 -16.53 -3.29 -6.34
C LYS A 71 -17.80 -3.15 -5.50
N SER A 72 -18.87 -2.65 -6.10
CA SER A 72 -20.26 -2.83 -5.66
C SER A 72 -21.01 -3.73 -6.64
N GLU A 73 -22.18 -4.23 -6.29
CA GLU A 73 -23.02 -5.04 -7.18
C GLU A 73 -23.07 -4.47 -8.61
N LYS A 74 -23.29 -3.16 -8.73
CA LYS A 74 -23.47 -2.47 -10.01
C LYS A 74 -22.19 -2.17 -10.79
N SER A 75 -21.06 -1.93 -10.13
CA SER A 75 -19.88 -1.37 -10.81
C SER A 75 -18.55 -1.61 -10.11
N THR A 76 -17.48 -1.61 -10.90
CA THR A 76 -16.09 -1.67 -10.44
C THR A 76 -15.50 -0.27 -10.30
N TYR A 77 -15.25 0.15 -9.06
CA TYR A 77 -14.83 1.52 -8.77
C TYR A 77 -13.35 1.77 -8.99
N LEU A 78 -12.49 0.88 -8.50
CA LEU A 78 -11.04 1.08 -8.54
C LEU A 78 -10.32 -0.26 -8.50
N ASN A 79 -9.40 -0.46 -9.45
CA ASN A 79 -8.42 -1.54 -9.40
C ASN A 79 -7.06 -0.96 -9.02
N VAL A 80 -6.37 -1.58 -8.07
CA VAL A 80 -5.03 -1.18 -7.62
C VAL A 80 -4.08 -2.35 -7.80
N GLN A 81 -2.98 -2.09 -8.50
CA GLN A 81 -1.84 -3.00 -8.57
C GLN A 81 -0.72 -2.44 -7.71
N ALA A 82 -0.34 -3.16 -6.67
CA ALA A 82 0.69 -2.73 -5.74
C ALA A 82 1.95 -3.59 -5.81
N ASP A 83 3.13 -2.98 -5.83
CA ASP A 83 4.38 -3.72 -5.62
C ASP A 83 4.43 -4.32 -4.22
N ALA A 84 4.86 -5.57 -4.10
CA ALA A 84 5.03 -6.22 -2.80
C ALA A 84 6.19 -5.60 -2.01
N HIS A 85 5.99 -5.43 -0.69
CA HIS A 85 7.03 -4.83 0.17
C HIS A 85 8.08 -5.86 0.63
N ASN A 86 9.04 -6.20 -0.24
CA ASN A 86 10.02 -7.27 -0.01
C ASN A 86 11.45 -6.80 0.39
N LYS A 87 11.75 -5.50 0.37
CA LYS A 87 13.12 -4.95 0.59
C LYS A 87 13.53 -4.82 2.08
N VAL A 88 13.08 -5.73 2.95
CA VAL A 88 13.26 -5.65 4.41
C VAL A 88 14.29 -6.65 4.94
N SER A 89 14.40 -7.84 4.34
CA SER A 89 15.27 -8.94 4.78
C SER A 89 16.72 -8.48 4.97
N LYS A 90 17.32 -7.93 3.91
CA LYS A 90 18.69 -7.40 3.93
C LYS A 90 18.91 -6.36 5.03
N LYS A 91 17.92 -5.49 5.31
CA LYS A 91 18.02 -4.48 6.38
C LYS A 91 18.02 -5.12 7.78
N VAL A 92 17.29 -6.21 7.97
CA VAL A 92 17.25 -6.96 9.24
C VAL A 92 18.54 -7.74 9.43
N GLU A 93 19.04 -8.37 8.38
CA GLU A 93 20.31 -9.09 8.34
C GLU A 93 21.49 -8.17 8.66
N THR A 94 21.66 -7.07 7.94
CA THR A 94 22.73 -6.11 8.22
C THR A 94 22.67 -5.60 9.67
N ARG A 95 21.47 -5.35 10.20
CA ARG A 95 21.29 -4.96 11.60
C ARG A 95 21.74 -6.05 12.57
N ARG A 96 21.48 -7.33 12.26
CA ARG A 96 21.91 -8.49 13.06
C ARG A 96 23.44 -8.58 13.08
N GLU A 97 24.08 -8.49 11.92
CA GLU A 97 25.54 -8.57 11.75
C GLU A 97 26.27 -7.47 12.51
N LEU A 98 25.86 -6.21 12.32
CA LEU A 98 26.48 -5.07 13.02
C LEU A 98 26.41 -5.22 14.54
N ARG A 99 25.29 -5.76 15.05
CA ARG A 99 25.15 -6.04 16.49
C ARG A 99 26.00 -7.20 16.94
N ARG A 100 26.24 -8.21 16.09
CA ARG A 100 27.14 -9.34 16.38
C ARG A 100 28.57 -8.83 16.45
N GLY A 101 29.05 -8.12 15.42
CA GLY A 101 30.40 -7.56 15.38
C GLY A 101 30.69 -6.58 16.52
N ARG A 102 29.72 -5.72 16.88
CA ARG A 102 29.88 -4.83 18.04
C ARG A 102 30.00 -5.61 19.35
N ARG A 103 29.20 -6.68 19.53
CA ARG A 103 29.26 -7.52 20.73
C ARG A 103 30.58 -8.26 20.83
N SER A 104 31.07 -8.81 19.72
CA SER A 104 32.37 -9.48 19.66
C SER A 104 33.52 -8.59 20.13
N ARG A 105 33.50 -7.30 19.75
CA ARG A 105 34.56 -6.35 20.10
C ARG A 105 34.42 -5.74 21.49
N LYS A 106 33.20 -5.45 21.94
CA LYS A 106 32.94 -4.67 23.18
C LYS A 106 32.47 -5.51 24.35
N CYS A 107 32.07 -6.76 24.14
CA CYS A 107 31.48 -7.60 25.17
C CYS A 107 31.89 -9.09 25.03
N PRO A 108 33.19 -9.44 24.95
CA PRO A 108 33.63 -10.82 24.72
C PRO A 108 33.12 -11.79 25.80
N ASN A 109 33.21 -11.39 27.07
CA ASN A 109 32.88 -12.23 28.23
C ASN A 109 31.46 -11.97 28.77
N ARG A 110 30.54 -11.52 27.92
CA ARG A 110 29.18 -11.22 28.36
C ARG A 110 28.42 -12.51 28.63
N LYS A 111 27.96 -12.68 29.88
CA LYS A 111 27.03 -13.77 30.28
C LYS A 111 25.90 -13.93 29.25
N HIS A 112 25.65 -15.19 28.87
CA HIS A 112 24.56 -15.54 27.97
C HIS A 112 23.24 -15.01 28.53
N ARG A 113 22.40 -14.40 27.67
CA ARG A 113 21.05 -14.00 28.09
C ARG A 113 20.11 -15.13 27.71
N THR A 114 19.51 -15.78 28.70
CA THR A 114 18.44 -16.76 28.50
C THR A 114 17.22 -16.10 27.81
N ASN A 115 16.55 -16.86 26.94
CA ASN A 115 15.17 -16.66 26.50
C ASN A 115 14.75 -15.24 26.05
N ARG A 116 15.46 -14.61 25.09
CA ARG A 116 15.05 -13.28 24.60
C ARG A 116 13.69 -13.27 23.88
N MET A 117 13.32 -14.38 23.24
CA MET A 117 12.08 -14.56 22.47
C MET A 117 11.74 -16.06 22.28
N ALA A 118 12.40 -16.95 23.03
CA ALA A 118 12.14 -18.39 22.93
C ALA A 118 10.67 -18.63 23.28
N ASN A 119 10.00 -19.49 22.50
CA ASN A 119 8.59 -19.88 22.67
C ASN A 119 7.56 -18.73 22.56
N LYS A 120 7.94 -17.55 22.06
CA LYS A 120 6.98 -16.47 21.79
C LYS A 120 6.55 -16.49 20.32
N GLN A 121 5.25 -16.67 20.08
CA GLN A 121 4.69 -16.51 18.75
C GLN A 121 4.78 -15.04 18.30
N ARG A 122 5.38 -14.80 17.14
CA ARG A 122 5.50 -13.45 16.56
C ARG A 122 5.68 -13.52 15.05
N LEU A 123 5.06 -12.59 14.34
CA LEU A 123 5.37 -12.38 12.93
C LEU A 123 6.80 -11.84 12.74
N PRO A 124 7.64 -12.50 11.92
CA PRO A 124 8.93 -11.96 11.51
C PRO A 124 8.78 -10.57 10.89
N ALA A 125 9.74 -9.68 11.12
CA ALA A 125 9.62 -8.28 10.69
C ALA A 125 9.44 -8.11 9.17
N GLY A 126 10.07 -8.96 8.36
CA GLY A 126 9.90 -8.96 6.90
C GLY A 126 8.49 -9.35 6.50
N THR A 127 7.98 -10.45 7.05
CA THR A 127 6.60 -10.93 6.87
C THR A 127 5.57 -9.91 7.31
N ARG A 128 5.72 -9.38 8.54
CA ARG A 128 4.84 -8.35 9.08
C ARG A 128 4.74 -7.13 8.17
N THR A 129 5.87 -6.71 7.59
CA THR A 129 5.90 -5.56 6.69
C THR A 129 5.11 -5.79 5.39
N ARG A 130 5.06 -7.03 4.88
CA ARG A 130 4.23 -7.38 3.70
C ARG A 130 2.74 -7.30 4.01
N TRP A 131 2.33 -7.71 5.21
CA TRP A 131 0.92 -7.63 5.63
C TRP A 131 0.49 -6.22 6.03
N ASP A 132 1.35 -5.48 6.74
CA ASP A 132 1.12 -4.06 7.06
C ASP A 132 0.95 -3.22 5.78
N TRP A 133 1.63 -3.61 4.69
CA TRP A 133 1.48 -2.95 3.39
C TRP A 133 0.06 -3.12 2.82
N LYS A 134 -0.47 -4.35 2.81
CA LYS A 134 -1.85 -4.63 2.39
C LYS A 134 -2.86 -3.88 3.25
N LEU A 135 -2.68 -3.94 4.57
CA LEU A 135 -3.55 -3.24 5.51
C LEU A 135 -3.51 -1.73 5.31
N ARG A 136 -2.35 -1.16 4.93
CA ARG A 136 -2.25 0.26 4.59
C ARG A 136 -3.02 0.62 3.33
N ILE A 137 -2.96 -0.21 2.29
CA ILE A 137 -3.76 -0.01 1.06
C ILE A 137 -5.24 -0.10 1.39
N LEU A 138 -5.66 -1.15 2.10
CA LEU A 138 -7.05 -1.33 2.50
C LEU A 138 -7.57 -0.14 3.34
N ASN A 139 -6.81 0.31 4.34
CA ASN A 139 -7.13 1.50 5.11
C ASN A 139 -7.21 2.76 4.24
N TYR A 140 -6.34 2.90 3.24
CA TYR A 140 -6.40 4.01 2.29
C TYR A 140 -7.70 3.98 1.46
N LEU A 141 -8.06 2.80 0.94
CA LEU A 141 -9.31 2.59 0.19
C LEU A 141 -10.54 2.87 1.07
N SER A 142 -10.54 2.44 2.33
CA SER A 142 -11.65 2.66 3.27
C SER A 142 -11.85 4.13 3.62
N THR A 143 -10.89 4.99 3.32
CA THR A 143 -11.08 6.43 3.52
C THR A 143 -11.89 7.06 2.37
N MET A 144 -11.97 6.39 1.21
CA MET A 144 -12.61 6.88 -0.01
C MET A 144 -13.94 6.18 -0.30
N PHE A 145 -14.06 4.92 0.10
CA PHE A 145 -15.22 4.08 -0.17
C PHE A 145 -15.79 3.54 1.14
N PRO A 146 -17.13 3.48 1.30
CA PRO A 146 -17.78 2.84 2.44
C PRO A 146 -17.71 1.32 2.30
N ILE A 147 -16.52 0.75 2.54
CA ILE A 147 -16.26 -0.69 2.43
C ILE A 147 -16.96 -1.43 3.56
N THR A 148 -17.70 -2.49 3.22
CA THR A 148 -18.36 -3.38 4.18
C THR A 148 -17.70 -4.75 4.24
N HIS A 149 -17.32 -5.30 3.08
CA HIS A 149 -16.73 -6.63 2.97
C HIS A 149 -15.30 -6.60 2.43
N VAL A 150 -14.48 -7.57 2.85
CA VAL A 150 -13.14 -7.80 2.32
C VAL A 150 -12.98 -9.28 2.02
N CYS A 151 -12.77 -9.61 0.74
CA CYS A 151 -12.46 -10.97 0.31
C CYS A 151 -10.95 -11.12 0.09
N VAL A 152 -10.32 -12.11 0.71
CA VAL A 152 -8.88 -12.35 0.56
C VAL A 152 -8.66 -13.76 0.00
N GLU A 153 -7.79 -13.90 -1.00
CA GLU A 153 -7.35 -15.23 -1.40
C GLU A 153 -6.55 -15.88 -0.25
N ASP A 154 -6.99 -17.05 0.20
CA ASP A 154 -6.33 -17.84 1.22
C ASP A 154 -5.21 -18.68 0.61
N ILE A 155 -3.98 -18.37 1.01
CA ILE A 155 -2.79 -19.09 0.62
C ILE A 155 -2.53 -20.20 1.61
N LYS A 156 -2.52 -21.44 1.13
CA LYS A 156 -2.15 -22.63 1.90
C LYS A 156 -1.12 -23.42 1.11
N ALA A 157 0.07 -23.63 1.66
CA ALA A 157 1.03 -24.54 1.07
C ALA A 157 0.55 -25.98 1.23
N GLN A 158 0.85 -26.80 0.24
CA GLN A 158 0.70 -28.24 0.36
C GLN A 158 1.76 -28.76 1.32
N THR A 159 1.37 -29.63 2.24
CA THR A 159 2.30 -30.39 3.08
C THR A 159 2.42 -31.81 2.55
N GLN A 160 3.58 -32.41 2.70
CA GLN A 160 3.84 -33.79 2.25
C GLN A 160 4.24 -34.65 3.45
N LYS A 161 3.61 -35.81 3.60
CA LYS A 161 3.90 -36.75 4.70
C LYS A 161 5.39 -37.15 4.64
N GLY A 162 6.08 -37.08 5.79
CA GLY A 162 7.51 -37.43 5.90
C GLY A 162 8.50 -36.35 5.44
N ALA A 163 8.07 -35.32 4.72
CA ALA A 163 8.95 -34.29 4.18
C ALA A 163 9.15 -33.11 5.16
N ARG A 164 9.96 -33.31 6.20
CA ARG A 164 10.19 -32.29 7.26
C ARG A 164 10.64 -30.93 6.70
N HIS A 165 11.63 -30.91 5.81
CA HIS A 165 12.15 -29.66 5.23
C HIS A 165 11.11 -28.89 4.41
N TRP A 166 10.22 -29.61 3.72
CA TRP A 166 9.12 -29.03 2.95
C TRP A 166 8.06 -28.42 3.88
N ASN A 167 7.72 -29.13 4.95
CA ASN A 167 6.67 -28.74 5.90
C ASN A 167 7.09 -27.66 6.91
N GLU A 168 8.37 -27.27 6.94
CA GLU A 168 8.89 -26.23 7.84
C GLU A 168 9.08 -24.87 7.13
N SER A 169 9.03 -24.83 5.80
CA SER A 169 9.39 -23.66 4.99
C SER A 169 8.21 -23.07 4.22
N PHE A 170 7.35 -22.35 4.93
CA PHE A 170 6.19 -21.68 4.32
C PHE A 170 6.52 -20.31 3.75
N SER A 171 5.71 -19.89 2.77
CA SER A 171 5.87 -18.57 2.17
C SER A 171 5.62 -17.46 3.20
N PRO A 172 6.24 -16.27 3.06
CA PRO A 172 5.92 -15.12 3.91
C PRO A 172 4.45 -14.67 3.84
N LEU A 173 3.69 -15.11 2.84
CA LEU A 173 2.26 -14.82 2.69
C LEU A 173 1.37 -15.90 3.30
N GLU A 174 1.92 -17.01 3.72
CA GLU A 174 1.21 -17.98 4.54
C GLU A 174 1.49 -17.71 6.02
N VAL A 175 2.75 -17.41 6.33
CA VAL A 175 3.14 -16.95 7.66
C VAL A 175 2.47 -15.61 7.94
N GLY A 176 1.62 -15.56 8.97
CA GLY A 176 1.02 -14.31 9.44
C GLY A 176 -0.28 -13.88 8.76
N LYS A 177 -0.85 -14.68 7.85
CA LYS A 177 -2.17 -14.42 7.27
C LYS A 177 -3.26 -14.28 8.34
N GLN A 178 -3.19 -15.10 9.38
CA GLN A 178 -4.13 -15.05 10.51
C GLN A 178 -4.11 -13.71 11.25
N TRP A 179 -2.92 -13.10 11.39
CA TRP A 179 -2.85 -11.76 11.96
C TRP A 179 -3.52 -10.73 11.05
N PHE A 180 -3.33 -10.82 9.73
CA PHE A 180 -3.98 -9.92 8.79
C PHE A 180 -5.50 -10.09 8.78
N TYR A 181 -6.00 -11.32 8.81
CA TYR A 181 -7.43 -11.63 8.94
C TYR A 181 -8.03 -11.05 10.22
N ALA A 182 -7.36 -11.23 11.36
CA ALA A 182 -7.78 -10.64 12.62
C ALA A 182 -7.83 -9.10 12.58
N GLU A 183 -6.93 -8.42 11.85
CA GLU A 183 -7.03 -6.96 11.67
C GLU A 183 -8.18 -6.53 10.75
N ILE A 184 -8.51 -7.34 9.73
CA ILE A 184 -9.65 -7.05 8.85
C ILE A 184 -10.95 -7.17 9.65
N GLN A 185 -11.12 -8.25 10.40
CA GLN A 185 -12.33 -8.55 11.16
C GLN A 185 -12.66 -7.52 12.25
N LYS A 186 -11.69 -6.69 12.66
CA LYS A 186 -11.95 -5.55 13.56
C LYS A 186 -12.85 -4.48 12.95
N ARG A 187 -12.97 -4.43 11.62
CA ARG A 187 -13.63 -3.31 10.90
C ARG A 187 -14.53 -3.75 9.75
N TRP A 188 -14.27 -4.91 9.15
CA TRP A 188 -14.98 -5.38 7.95
C TRP A 188 -15.35 -6.85 8.08
N ILE A 189 -16.35 -7.26 7.31
CA ILE A 189 -16.73 -8.67 7.17
C ILE A 189 -15.68 -9.34 6.29
N LEU A 190 -14.97 -10.32 6.85
CA LEU A 190 -13.93 -11.07 6.14
C LEU A 190 -14.54 -12.28 5.44
N VAL A 191 -14.27 -12.41 4.14
CA VAL A 191 -14.50 -13.61 3.34
C VAL A 191 -13.16 -14.12 2.84
N THR A 192 -13.01 -15.43 2.71
CA THR A 192 -11.78 -16.04 2.18
C THR A 192 -12.12 -17.06 1.10
N LEU A 193 -11.37 -17.04 0.01
CA LEU A 193 -11.46 -18.04 -1.06
C LEU A 193 -10.11 -18.66 -1.34
N LYS A 194 -10.08 -19.95 -1.68
CA LYS A 194 -8.87 -20.64 -2.10
C LYS A 194 -8.58 -20.30 -3.56
N GLY A 195 -7.31 -20.34 -3.95
CA GLY A 195 -6.92 -19.98 -5.33
C GLY A 195 -7.57 -20.80 -6.45
N PHE A 196 -7.97 -22.06 -6.19
CA PHE A 196 -8.72 -22.85 -7.17
C PHE A 196 -10.19 -22.40 -7.29
N GLU A 197 -10.78 -21.87 -6.23
CA GLU A 197 -12.15 -21.31 -6.24
C GLU A 197 -12.14 -19.99 -7.03
N THR A 198 -11.13 -19.14 -6.79
CA THR A 198 -10.90 -17.93 -7.61
C THR A 198 -10.75 -18.26 -9.09
N LYS A 199 -9.98 -19.31 -9.42
CA LYS A 199 -9.82 -19.78 -10.79
C LYS A 199 -11.14 -20.24 -11.39
N ALA A 200 -11.94 -21.04 -10.66
CA ALA A 200 -13.22 -21.53 -11.15
C ALA A 200 -14.19 -20.39 -11.48
N ILE A 201 -14.27 -19.37 -10.61
CA ILE A 201 -15.06 -18.15 -10.86
C ILE A 201 -14.56 -17.42 -12.10
N ARG A 202 -13.24 -17.27 -12.23
CA ARG A 202 -12.67 -16.59 -13.39
C ARG A 202 -12.99 -17.32 -14.69
N ASP A 203 -12.88 -18.64 -14.68
CA ASP A 203 -13.13 -19.49 -15.84
C ASP A 203 -14.64 -19.49 -16.20
N SER A 204 -15.56 -19.50 -15.22
CA SER A 204 -17.01 -19.41 -15.46
C SER A 204 -17.44 -18.07 -16.08
N LEU A 205 -16.70 -16.99 -15.78
CA LEU A 205 -16.93 -15.66 -16.34
C LEU A 205 -16.17 -15.41 -17.65
N GLY A 206 -15.46 -16.42 -18.18
CA GLY A 206 -14.70 -16.30 -19.42
C GLY A 206 -13.51 -15.33 -19.36
N LEU A 207 -13.04 -14.98 -18.16
CA LEU A 207 -11.97 -14.01 -17.95
C LEU A 207 -10.60 -14.67 -18.12
N LYS A 208 -9.71 -14.04 -18.89
CA LYS A 208 -8.36 -14.57 -19.14
C LYS A 208 -7.32 -13.90 -18.26
N LYS A 209 -6.53 -14.71 -17.54
CA LYS A 209 -5.34 -14.22 -16.82
C LYS A 209 -4.15 -14.12 -17.77
N SER A 210 -3.46 -12.99 -17.74
CA SER A 210 -2.23 -12.80 -18.50
C SER A 210 -1.09 -13.65 -17.94
N GLY A 211 -0.32 -14.28 -18.82
CA GLY A 211 0.92 -14.96 -18.44
C GLY A 211 2.05 -14.01 -18.02
N ASN A 212 1.97 -12.73 -18.41
CA ASN A 212 2.98 -11.73 -18.09
C ASN A 212 2.78 -11.16 -16.68
N LYS A 213 3.44 -11.81 -15.70
CA LYS A 213 3.38 -11.48 -14.26
C LYS A 213 4.02 -10.14 -13.86
N MET A 214 4.55 -9.37 -14.81
CA MET A 214 5.10 -8.03 -14.57
C MET A 214 4.31 -6.93 -15.25
N SER A 215 3.30 -7.29 -16.07
CA SER A 215 2.46 -6.30 -16.72
C SER A 215 1.66 -5.49 -15.69
N ASN A 216 1.32 -4.26 -16.06
CA ASN A 216 0.42 -3.38 -15.30
C ASN A 216 -1.03 -3.48 -15.79
N ASP A 217 -1.33 -4.46 -16.64
CA ASP A 217 -2.67 -4.71 -17.16
C ASP A 217 -3.57 -5.35 -16.10
N PHE A 218 -4.86 -5.05 -16.18
CA PHE A 218 -5.88 -5.64 -15.30
C PHE A 218 -5.81 -7.17 -15.23
N ASN A 219 -5.66 -7.82 -16.39
CA ASN A 219 -5.61 -9.27 -16.52
C ASN A 219 -4.37 -9.93 -15.88
N ALA A 220 -3.33 -9.16 -15.51
CA ALA A 220 -2.14 -9.74 -14.88
C ALA A 220 -2.33 -9.99 -13.39
N HIS A 221 -2.94 -9.03 -12.68
CA HIS A 221 -3.00 -9.04 -11.21
C HIS A 221 -4.36 -8.65 -10.63
N CYS A 222 -5.18 -7.85 -11.33
CA CYS A 222 -6.45 -7.37 -10.81
C CYS A 222 -7.65 -8.27 -11.18
N VAL A 223 -7.51 -9.14 -12.19
CA VAL A 223 -8.59 -10.06 -12.58
C VAL A 223 -8.98 -11.01 -11.44
N ASP A 224 -8.00 -11.54 -10.71
CA ASP A 224 -8.26 -12.45 -9.60
C ASP A 224 -8.85 -11.68 -8.41
N SER A 225 -8.32 -10.49 -8.09
CA SER A 225 -8.93 -9.62 -7.06
C SER A 225 -10.34 -9.17 -7.41
N TRP A 226 -10.64 -9.00 -8.69
CA TRP A 226 -11.99 -8.71 -9.15
C TRP A 226 -12.92 -9.90 -8.96
N CYS A 227 -12.50 -11.13 -9.29
CA CYS A 227 -13.28 -12.35 -9.06
C CYS A 227 -13.58 -12.55 -7.57
N LEU A 228 -12.62 -12.28 -6.69
CA LEU A 228 -12.82 -12.31 -5.23
C LEU A 228 -13.89 -11.30 -4.78
N ALA A 229 -13.86 -10.09 -5.31
CA ALA A 229 -14.87 -9.08 -4.99
C ALA A 229 -16.25 -9.48 -5.55
N TYR A 230 -16.30 -9.94 -6.80
CA TYR A 230 -17.50 -10.45 -7.47
C TYR A 230 -18.18 -11.56 -6.67
N HIS A 231 -17.42 -12.51 -6.11
CA HIS A 231 -17.98 -13.59 -5.30
C HIS A 231 -18.81 -13.11 -4.11
N VAL A 232 -18.41 -12.00 -3.47
CA VAL A 232 -19.06 -11.55 -2.24
C VAL A 232 -20.35 -10.78 -2.50
N ILE A 233 -20.36 -9.93 -3.53
CA ILE A 233 -21.45 -8.97 -3.77
C ILE A 233 -22.22 -9.24 -5.06
N GLY A 234 -21.84 -10.26 -5.82
CA GLY A 234 -22.40 -10.55 -7.14
C GLY A 234 -22.16 -9.42 -8.13
N SER A 235 -22.93 -9.44 -9.21
CA SER A 235 -22.96 -8.38 -10.22
C SER A 235 -24.26 -8.43 -11.02
N ASP A 236 -24.77 -7.27 -11.44
CA ASP A 236 -25.87 -7.20 -12.40
C ASP A 236 -25.45 -7.73 -13.79
N THR A 237 -24.15 -7.70 -14.08
CA THR A 237 -23.58 -8.20 -15.33
C THR A 237 -22.30 -9.00 -15.06
N ASP A 238 -22.10 -10.08 -15.82
CA ASP A 238 -20.90 -10.91 -15.74
C ASP A 238 -19.70 -10.30 -16.50
N GLN A 239 -19.78 -9.03 -16.87
CA GLN A 239 -18.72 -8.30 -17.58
C GLN A 239 -17.98 -7.33 -16.66
N VAL A 240 -16.68 -7.20 -16.89
CA VAL A 240 -15.85 -6.22 -16.20
C VAL A 240 -16.07 -4.83 -16.81
N ASP A 241 -16.78 -3.96 -16.09
CA ASP A 241 -17.12 -2.60 -16.52
C ASP A 241 -15.96 -1.59 -16.45
N ASN A 242 -14.86 -1.93 -15.74
CA ASN A 242 -13.69 -1.07 -15.61
C ASN A 242 -12.39 -1.86 -15.43
N THR A 243 -11.49 -1.73 -16.41
CA THR A 243 -10.18 -2.39 -16.44
C THR A 243 -9.02 -1.43 -16.17
N CYS A 244 -9.27 -0.15 -15.84
CA CYS A 244 -8.20 0.79 -15.50
C CYS A 244 -7.52 0.37 -14.19
N VAL A 245 -6.17 0.32 -14.21
CA VAL A 245 -5.35 -0.10 -13.08
C VAL A 245 -4.56 1.08 -12.50
N PHE A 246 -4.67 1.28 -11.20
CA PHE A 246 -3.90 2.26 -10.45
C PHE A 246 -2.64 1.61 -9.84
N CYS A 247 -1.48 1.92 -10.40
CA CYS A 247 -0.22 1.28 -10.00
C CYS A 247 0.51 2.05 -8.89
N VAL A 248 0.86 1.34 -7.81
CA VAL A 248 1.50 1.93 -6.62
C VAL A 248 2.66 1.09 -6.09
N SER A 249 3.65 1.73 -5.46
CA SER A 249 4.72 1.02 -4.75
C SER A 249 4.96 1.53 -3.33
N PRO A 250 5.45 0.67 -2.41
CA PRO A 250 5.81 1.08 -1.07
C PRO A 250 6.92 2.14 -1.08
N ILE A 251 6.77 3.19 -0.28
CA ILE A 251 7.82 4.19 -0.09
C ILE A 251 8.95 3.64 0.80
N PRO A 252 10.19 3.54 0.31
CA PRO A 252 11.30 3.08 1.13
C PRO A 252 11.70 4.18 2.13
N ILE A 253 11.42 3.95 3.42
CA ILE A 253 11.83 4.88 4.48
C ILE A 253 13.21 4.48 5.03
N ALA A 254 14.18 5.38 4.92
CA ALA A 254 15.48 5.25 5.57
C ALA A 254 15.42 5.87 6.98
N ARG A 255 15.40 5.01 8.01
CA ARG A 255 15.52 5.48 9.42
C ARG A 255 16.90 6.09 9.68
N ARG A 256 16.96 7.05 10.60
CA ARG A 256 18.20 7.75 10.98
C ARG A 256 19.26 6.74 11.43
N GLN A 257 20.45 6.86 10.86
CA GLN A 257 21.68 6.21 11.29
C GLN A 257 22.60 7.30 11.86
N LEU A 258 22.93 7.18 13.15
CA LEU A 258 23.82 8.13 13.83
C LEU A 258 25.23 8.12 13.21
N HIS A 259 25.74 6.93 12.93
CA HIS A 259 27.00 6.72 12.21
C HIS A 259 26.74 5.76 11.05
N ARG A 260 27.15 6.14 9.84
CA ARG A 260 27.14 5.22 8.70
C ARG A 260 28.04 4.02 8.97
N GLN A 261 27.64 2.87 8.40
CA GLN A 261 28.36 1.59 8.55
C GLN A 261 29.76 1.68 7.95
N ASN A 262 29.84 2.17 6.71
CA ASN A 262 31.10 2.39 6.00
C ASN A 262 31.46 3.88 6.11
N PRO A 263 32.68 4.21 6.56
CA PRO A 263 33.18 5.59 6.52
C PRO A 263 33.37 6.04 5.07
N GLN A 264 33.32 7.35 4.85
CA GLN A 264 33.79 7.98 3.62
C GLN A 264 35.32 8.10 3.64
N LYS A 265 35.91 8.57 2.53
CA LYS A 265 37.34 8.94 2.47
C LYS A 265 37.70 9.82 3.66
N GLY A 266 38.82 9.52 4.33
CA GLY A 266 39.25 10.20 5.56
C GLY A 266 38.53 9.76 6.85
N GLY A 267 37.89 8.58 6.88
CA GLY A 267 37.30 8.02 8.11
C GLY A 267 35.98 8.67 8.55
N ARG A 268 35.51 9.71 7.85
CA ARG A 268 34.31 10.47 8.19
C ARG A 268 33.06 9.61 8.06
N ARG A 269 32.23 9.55 9.11
CA ARG A 269 30.94 8.85 9.10
C ARG A 269 29.79 9.88 9.14
N PRO A 270 29.28 10.34 7.98
CA PRO A 270 28.20 11.32 7.98
C PRO A 270 26.91 10.72 8.54
N ARG A 271 26.05 11.60 9.07
CA ARG A 271 24.68 11.24 9.45
C ARG A 271 23.91 10.84 8.19
N TYR A 272 23.09 9.78 8.27
CA TYR A 272 22.27 9.33 7.14
C TYR A 272 20.85 9.00 7.58
N GLY A 273 19.89 9.15 6.66
CA GLY A 273 18.49 8.85 6.92
C GLY A 273 17.80 9.93 7.74
N GLY A 274 16.65 9.59 8.30
CA GLY A 274 15.74 10.55 8.95
C GLY A 274 14.52 10.79 8.08
N THR A 275 13.39 11.01 8.75
CA THR A 275 12.06 11.13 8.12
C THR A 275 11.60 12.58 7.97
N MET A 276 12.36 13.54 8.48
CA MET A 276 12.05 14.96 8.43
C MET A 276 13.12 15.71 7.62
N CYS A 277 12.72 16.82 7.04
CA CYS A 277 13.49 17.75 6.23
C CYS A 277 13.07 19.15 6.67
N ASN A 278 13.81 19.74 7.61
CA ASN A 278 13.55 21.06 8.18
C ASN A 278 12.06 21.32 8.49
N GLY A 279 11.48 20.50 9.37
CA GLY A 279 10.06 20.59 9.75
C GLY A 279 9.08 19.87 8.80
N ILE A 280 9.47 19.54 7.57
CA ILE A 280 8.60 18.85 6.60
C ILE A 280 8.93 17.35 6.57
N ALA A 281 7.93 16.48 6.68
CA ALA A 281 8.14 15.05 6.54
C ALA A 281 8.62 14.69 5.12
N LYS A 282 9.56 13.76 4.99
CA LYS A 282 9.94 13.18 3.70
C LYS A 282 8.73 12.52 3.04
N ASN A 283 8.74 12.57 1.72
CA ASN A 283 7.66 12.10 0.85
C ASN A 283 6.37 12.92 0.99
N THR A 284 6.49 14.17 1.42
CA THR A 284 5.40 15.13 1.33
C THR A 284 5.30 15.67 -0.08
N LEU A 285 4.09 15.62 -0.64
CA LEU A 285 3.70 16.23 -1.90
C LEU A 285 3.65 17.74 -1.72
N VAL A 286 4.29 18.46 -2.64
CA VAL A 286 4.32 19.93 -2.65
C VAL A 286 4.04 20.43 -4.07
N LYS A 287 3.40 21.60 -4.18
CA LYS A 287 3.24 22.31 -5.46
C LYS A 287 4.31 23.40 -5.53
N HIS A 288 5.35 23.16 -6.31
CA HIS A 288 6.41 24.12 -6.58
C HIS A 288 6.01 25.06 -7.72
N VAL A 289 6.46 26.32 -7.67
CA VAL A 289 6.11 27.36 -8.65
C VAL A 289 6.54 26.99 -10.07
N THR A 290 7.79 26.53 -10.25
CA THR A 290 8.34 26.11 -11.55
C THR A 290 8.02 24.66 -11.91
N TYR A 291 8.29 23.72 -11.00
CA TYR A 291 8.22 22.28 -11.29
C TYR A 291 6.84 21.64 -11.09
N GLY A 292 5.82 22.41 -10.70
CA GLY A 292 4.49 21.88 -10.41
C GLY A 292 4.48 20.88 -9.25
N LEU A 293 3.81 19.73 -9.42
CA LEU A 293 3.69 18.72 -8.37
C LEU A 293 4.98 17.93 -8.18
N THR A 294 5.59 18.06 -7.02
CA THR A 294 6.86 17.42 -6.66
C THR A 294 6.80 16.83 -5.25
N ARG A 295 7.85 16.10 -4.89
CA ARG A 295 7.97 15.42 -3.60
C ARG A 295 9.25 15.83 -2.87
N VAL A 296 9.11 16.20 -1.60
CA VAL A 296 10.25 16.49 -0.72
C VAL A 296 10.97 15.19 -0.36
N SER A 297 12.28 15.13 -0.63
CA SER A 297 13.13 13.97 -0.32
C SER A 297 14.28 14.28 0.64
N GLY A 298 14.66 15.54 0.78
CA GLY A 298 15.84 15.94 1.56
C GLY A 298 15.84 17.43 1.87
N TYR A 299 16.72 17.82 2.78
CA TYR A 299 17.06 19.20 3.07
C TYR A 299 18.54 19.28 3.40
N MET A 300 19.22 20.30 2.87
CA MET A 300 20.60 20.65 3.19
C MET A 300 20.62 22.11 3.57
N GLU A 301 21.10 22.45 4.76
CA GLU A 301 21.08 23.82 5.29
C GLU A 301 21.70 24.85 4.34
N GLN A 302 22.86 24.51 3.74
CA GLN A 302 23.57 25.36 2.79
C GLN A 302 22.92 25.47 1.40
N LYS A 303 21.96 24.60 1.04
CA LYS A 303 21.37 24.56 -0.31
C LYS A 303 19.87 24.80 -0.33
N GLY A 304 19.14 24.09 0.51
CA GLY A 304 17.68 24.09 0.55
C GLY A 304 17.08 22.68 0.46
N TYR A 305 15.83 22.63 0.04
CA TYR A 305 15.07 21.40 -0.11
C TYR A 305 15.42 20.67 -1.40
N SER A 306 15.52 19.34 -1.30
CA SER A 306 15.63 18.48 -2.45
C SER A 306 14.27 17.96 -2.86
N LEU A 307 13.88 18.32 -4.08
CA LEU A 307 12.61 17.96 -4.69
C LEU A 307 12.81 16.95 -5.80
N TYR A 308 11.90 15.99 -5.87
CA TYR A 308 11.87 14.92 -6.86
C TYR A 308 10.54 14.95 -7.58
N ALA A 309 10.55 14.59 -8.87
CA ALA A 309 9.35 14.22 -9.60
C ALA A 309 8.68 13.02 -8.93
N LEU A 310 7.38 12.85 -9.15
CA LEU A 310 6.64 11.71 -8.60
C LEU A 310 7.16 10.36 -9.11
N GLY A 311 7.66 10.32 -10.35
CA GLY A 311 8.36 9.17 -10.95
C GLY A 311 9.79 8.95 -10.44
N GLY A 312 10.28 9.71 -9.46
CA GLY A 312 11.54 9.43 -8.77
C GLY A 312 12.80 10.09 -9.35
N LYS A 313 12.70 10.89 -10.42
CA LYS A 313 13.81 11.74 -10.90
C LYS A 313 14.02 12.94 -9.98
N ARG A 314 15.26 13.23 -9.59
CA ARG A 314 15.58 14.45 -8.82
C ARG A 314 15.45 15.68 -9.72
N LEU A 315 14.72 16.69 -9.27
CA LEU A 315 14.50 17.94 -10.02
C LEU A 315 15.42 19.05 -9.52
N THR A 316 15.53 19.23 -8.21
CA THR A 316 16.41 20.24 -7.62
C THR A 316 16.90 19.83 -6.23
N GLN A 317 17.94 20.51 -5.74
CA GLN A 317 18.47 20.41 -4.39
C GLN A 317 18.49 21.76 -3.65
N SER A 318 18.06 22.83 -4.31
CA SER A 318 18.15 24.20 -3.83
C SER A 318 16.79 24.90 -3.74
N ALA A 319 15.70 24.13 -3.66
CA ALA A 319 14.37 24.71 -3.51
C ALA A 319 14.25 25.43 -2.16
N ARG A 320 13.81 26.68 -2.17
CA ARG A 320 13.56 27.46 -0.95
C ARG A 320 12.15 27.19 -0.43
N ARG A 321 11.87 27.47 0.85
CA ARG A 321 10.57 27.12 1.46
C ARG A 321 9.41 27.87 0.78
N GLU A 322 9.67 29.08 0.32
CA GLU A 322 8.72 30.01 -0.31
C GLU A 322 8.36 29.56 -1.74
N SER A 323 9.25 28.78 -2.38
CA SER A 323 9.07 28.30 -3.76
C SER A 323 8.03 27.19 -3.92
N PHE A 324 7.45 26.69 -2.82
CA PHE A 324 6.44 25.63 -2.88
C PHE A 324 5.39 25.69 -1.77
N LYS A 325 4.18 25.23 -2.10
CA LYS A 325 3.09 25.00 -1.15
C LYS A 325 3.08 23.54 -0.71
N VAL A 326 3.02 23.31 0.61
CA VAL A 326 2.86 21.96 1.18
C VAL A 326 1.44 21.46 0.96
N LEU A 327 1.28 20.23 0.47
CA LEU A 327 -0.03 19.63 0.23
C LEU A 327 -0.32 18.50 1.21
N THR A 328 0.19 17.29 0.96
CA THR A 328 -0.13 16.10 1.77
C THR A 328 1.04 15.14 1.82
N ARG A 329 1.07 14.27 2.82
CA ARG A 329 2.05 13.19 2.90
C ARG A 329 1.63 12.03 2.01
N LEU A 330 2.52 11.60 1.12
CA LEU A 330 2.26 10.45 0.26
C LEU A 330 2.36 9.15 1.05
N ASN A 331 1.42 8.23 0.79
CA ASN A 331 1.45 6.88 1.36
C ASN A 331 2.25 5.89 0.50
N PHE A 332 2.38 6.18 -0.81
CA PHE A 332 2.98 5.32 -1.82
C PHE A 332 3.69 6.13 -2.91
N ASN A 333 4.57 5.48 -3.69
CA ASN A 333 5.01 6.04 -4.96
C ASN A 333 4.04 5.62 -6.06
N TYR A 334 4.00 6.42 -7.11
CA TYR A 334 3.29 6.14 -8.35
C TYR A 334 4.28 5.49 -9.32
N ILE A 335 3.85 4.45 -10.03
CA ILE A 335 4.66 3.72 -11.00
C ILE A 335 4.23 4.15 -12.40
#